data_AF-A0A1K1ZPM6-F1
#
_entry.id   AF-A0A1K1ZPM6-F1
#
_cell.length_a   1.000
_cell.length_b   1.000
_cell.length_c   1.000
_cell.angle_alpha   90.00
_cell.angle_beta   90.00
_cell.angle_gamma   90.00
#
_symmetry.space_group_name_H-M   'P 1'
#
loop_
_entity.id
_entity.type
_entity.pdbx_description
1 polymer ?
#
loop_
_entity_poly.entity_id
_entity_poly.type
_entity_poly.pdbx_seq_one_letter_code
_entity_poly.pdbx_strand_id
1 'polypeptide(L)'
;MIGLLRNRHWVLTLVLLLGGPAFAVETPPLDVQQSQVFRAWFVRIAQEQLSRGPSPRWYQQDCAGLVRFAANEALKVHNEKWLRSNGMSNRYLPPELELSDAQRRLAQQWQQGGGKVGPYVNAIKLIQFNSRLVGRDVTQARPGDLMFFDQGDDQHLMIWMGRYIAYHTGTTTPTDNGMRSASLQQLMNWKDTRWIPDAANPNFIGVYRLNFLSQ
;
A
#
# COMPACT_ATOMS: atom_id res chain seq x y z
N MET A 1 -66.95 29.78 51.34
CA MET A 1 -66.40 29.72 49.97
C MET A 1 -64.93 30.06 50.01
N ILE A 2 -64.04 29.07 50.05
CA ILE A 2 -62.59 29.27 49.88
C ILE A 2 -62.13 28.14 48.95
N GLY A 3 -61.69 28.52 47.75
CA GLY A 3 -61.39 27.62 46.64
C GLY A 3 -59.98 27.03 46.71
N LEU A 4 -59.89 25.76 46.33
CA LEU A 4 -58.69 24.94 46.17
C LEU A 4 -57.75 25.51 45.10
N LEU A 5 -56.47 25.70 45.46
CA LEU A 5 -55.36 25.91 44.52
C LEU A 5 -54.90 24.55 43.97
N ARG A 6 -55.05 24.37 42.65
CA ARG A 6 -54.68 23.16 41.90
C ARG A 6 -53.23 23.27 41.43
N ASN A 7 -52.36 22.44 42.02
CA ASN A 7 -50.94 22.34 41.66
C ASN A 7 -50.78 21.66 40.29
N ARG A 8 -50.04 22.28 39.37
CA ARG A 8 -49.85 21.79 37.98
C ARG A 8 -48.41 21.33 37.82
N HIS A 9 -48.16 20.03 37.95
CA HIS A 9 -46.86 19.43 37.71
C HIS A 9 -46.62 19.26 36.19
N TRP A 10 -45.55 19.87 35.69
CA TRP A 10 -45.03 19.66 34.34
C TRP A 10 -44.09 18.46 34.36
N VAL A 11 -44.41 17.40 33.59
CA VAL A 11 -43.52 16.26 33.39
C VAL A 11 -42.70 16.53 32.12
N LEU A 12 -41.41 16.84 32.28
CA LEU A 12 -40.44 16.89 31.20
C LEU A 12 -39.96 15.46 30.93
N THR A 13 -40.28 14.92 29.74
CA THR A 13 -39.80 13.62 29.30
C THR A 13 -38.43 13.81 28.65
N LEU A 14 -37.37 13.36 29.31
CA LEU A 14 -36.00 13.35 28.79
C LEU A 14 -35.85 12.15 27.85
N VAL A 15 -35.80 12.38 26.54
CA VAL A 15 -35.44 11.34 25.56
C VAL A 15 -33.93 11.16 25.57
N LEU A 16 -33.45 10.10 26.22
CA LEU A 16 -32.07 9.65 26.08
C LEU A 16 -31.88 9.00 24.71
N LEU A 17 -31.19 9.70 23.80
CA LEU A 17 -30.61 9.13 22.60
C LEU A 17 -29.43 8.22 22.99
N LEU A 18 -29.69 6.92 23.09
CA LEU A 18 -28.66 5.89 23.21
C LEU A 18 -27.94 5.72 21.86
N GLY A 19 -27.06 6.65 21.53
CA GLY A 19 -26.05 6.45 20.49
C GLY A 19 -24.93 5.56 21.04
N GLY A 20 -25.04 4.25 20.86
CA GLY A 20 -23.92 3.35 21.13
C GLY A 20 -22.73 3.68 20.23
N PRO A 21 -21.47 3.57 20.72
CA PRO A 21 -20.31 3.76 19.86
C PRO A 21 -20.37 2.71 18.74
N ALA A 22 -20.40 3.16 17.49
CA ALA A 22 -20.16 2.29 16.35
C ALA A 22 -18.72 1.77 16.48
N PHE A 23 -18.56 0.52 16.91
CA PHE A 23 -17.28 -0.15 16.85
C PHE A 23 -16.89 -0.23 15.37
N ALA A 24 -15.85 0.51 14.98
CA ALA A 24 -15.28 0.38 13.65
C ALA A 24 -14.74 -1.05 13.53
N VAL A 25 -15.44 -1.88 12.75
CA VAL A 25 -14.94 -3.22 12.43
C VAL A 25 -13.67 -3.03 11.62
N GLU A 26 -12.54 -3.44 12.18
CA GLU A 26 -11.25 -3.42 11.49
C GLU A 26 -11.33 -4.32 10.25
N THR A 27 -10.94 -3.78 9.09
CA THR A 27 -10.94 -4.57 7.84
C THR A 27 -9.98 -5.74 8.01
N PRO A 28 -10.43 -6.99 7.85
CA PRO A 28 -9.55 -8.15 8.02
C PRO A 28 -8.44 -8.12 6.96
N PRO A 29 -7.22 -8.62 7.30
CA PRO A 29 -6.17 -8.79 6.31
C PRO A 29 -6.60 -9.80 5.23
N LEU A 30 -5.83 -9.85 4.13
CA LEU A 30 -5.99 -10.88 3.12
C LEU A 30 -5.57 -12.24 3.68
N ASP A 31 -6.33 -13.29 3.39
CA ASP A 31 -5.92 -14.66 3.70
C ASP A 31 -4.71 -15.10 2.85
N VAL A 32 -4.24 -16.34 3.02
CA VAL A 32 -3.06 -16.87 2.31
C VAL A 32 -3.26 -16.87 0.79
N GLN A 33 -4.42 -17.33 0.31
CA GLN A 33 -4.69 -17.43 -1.12
C GLN A 33 -4.87 -16.04 -1.75
N GLN A 34 -5.64 -15.17 -1.08
CA GLN A 34 -5.82 -13.77 -1.46
C GLN A 34 -4.47 -13.04 -1.51
N SER A 35 -3.58 -13.29 -0.55
CA SER A 35 -2.25 -12.69 -0.51
C SER A 35 -1.37 -13.13 -1.69
N GLN A 36 -1.46 -14.39 -2.10
CA GLN A 36 -0.74 -14.89 -3.28
C GLN A 36 -1.23 -14.24 -4.58
N VAL A 37 -2.55 -14.15 -4.76
CA VAL A 37 -3.16 -13.54 -5.95
C VAL A 37 -2.91 -12.02 -5.97
N PHE A 38 -3.00 -11.35 -4.82
CA PHE A 38 -2.62 -9.94 -4.69
C PHE A 38 -1.17 -9.71 -5.13
N ARG A 39 -0.22 -10.53 -4.68
CA ARG A 39 1.20 -10.39 -5.07
C ARG A 39 1.38 -10.51 -6.58
N ALA A 40 0.68 -11.46 -7.20
CA ALA A 40 0.73 -11.64 -8.65
C ALA A 40 0.23 -10.38 -9.38
N TRP A 41 -0.91 -9.81 -8.96
CA TRP A 41 -1.42 -8.55 -9.52
C TRP A 41 -0.51 -7.37 -9.24
N PHE A 42 -0.04 -7.20 -8.01
CA PHE A 42 0.83 -6.11 -7.59
C PHE A 42 2.12 -6.05 -8.42
N VAL A 43 2.81 -7.19 -8.56
CA VAL A 43 4.01 -7.32 -9.39
C VAL A 43 3.69 -7.13 -10.87
N ARG A 44 2.56 -7.69 -11.35
CA ARG A 44 2.13 -7.52 -12.75
C ARG A 44 1.88 -6.06 -13.11
N ILE A 45 1.25 -5.29 -12.21
CA ILE A 45 0.95 -3.87 -12.42
C ILE A 45 2.24 -3.04 -12.39
N ALA A 46 3.12 -3.26 -11.41
CA ALA A 46 4.42 -2.59 -11.35
C ALA A 46 5.26 -2.87 -12.61
N GLN A 47 5.21 -4.10 -13.14
CA GLN A 47 5.86 -4.46 -14.38
C GLN A 47 5.27 -3.74 -15.61
N GLU A 48 3.97 -3.49 -15.64
CA GLU A 48 3.38 -2.70 -16.73
C GLU A 48 3.88 -1.26 -16.69
N GLN A 49 4.01 -0.67 -15.50
CA GLN A 49 4.55 0.70 -15.34
C GLN A 49 6.01 0.80 -15.79
N LEU A 50 6.80 -0.27 -15.61
CA LEU A 50 8.17 -0.33 -16.12
C LEU A 50 8.23 -0.44 -17.65
N SER A 51 7.41 -1.32 -18.22
CA SER A 51 7.52 -1.70 -19.64
C SER A 51 6.86 -0.69 -20.59
N ARG A 52 5.76 -0.06 -20.17
CA ARG A 52 5.03 0.93 -20.97
C ARG A 52 5.24 2.37 -20.52
N GLY A 53 5.89 2.56 -19.36
CA GLY A 53 5.96 3.83 -18.66
C GLY A 53 4.77 4.06 -17.72
N PRO A 54 4.85 5.10 -16.87
CA PRO A 54 3.79 5.43 -15.93
C PRO A 54 2.44 5.67 -16.61
N SER A 55 1.41 5.01 -16.12
CA SER A 55 0.02 5.29 -16.50
C SER A 55 -0.33 6.74 -16.20
N PRO A 56 -1.11 7.44 -17.06
CA PRO A 56 -1.65 8.76 -16.73
C PRO A 56 -2.51 8.78 -15.46
N ARG A 57 -2.95 7.61 -14.99
CA ARG A 57 -3.71 7.44 -13.73
C ARG A 57 -2.83 7.43 -12.49
N TRP A 58 -1.52 7.26 -12.66
CA TRP A 58 -0.54 7.33 -11.60
C TRP A 58 0.00 8.75 -11.47
N TYR A 59 -0.69 9.55 -10.65
CA TYR A 59 -0.37 10.99 -10.48
C TYR A 59 0.84 11.27 -9.58
N GLN A 60 1.11 10.38 -8.61
CA GLN A 60 2.16 10.57 -7.61
C GLN A 60 3.39 9.74 -7.98
N GLN A 61 4.16 10.21 -8.95
CA GLN A 61 5.30 9.49 -9.52
C GLN A 61 6.52 9.59 -8.59
N ASP A 62 6.45 8.85 -7.48
CA ASP A 62 7.51 8.68 -6.50
C ASP A 62 7.63 7.19 -6.10
N CYS A 63 8.68 6.81 -5.36
CA CYS A 63 8.93 5.40 -5.00
C CYS A 63 7.75 4.79 -4.21
N ALA A 64 7.24 5.50 -3.21
CA ALA A 64 6.09 5.07 -2.43
C ALA A 64 4.79 5.17 -3.25
N GLY A 65 4.72 6.09 -4.20
CA GLY A 65 3.61 6.26 -5.14
C GLY A 65 3.43 5.07 -6.06
N LEU A 66 4.53 4.46 -6.52
CA LEU A 66 4.49 3.20 -7.27
C LEU A 66 3.83 2.10 -6.44
N VAL A 67 4.22 1.97 -5.15
CA VAL A 67 3.62 1.00 -4.22
C VAL A 67 2.14 1.30 -3.98
N ARG A 68 1.80 2.56 -3.66
CA ARG A 68 0.41 2.98 -3.45
C ARG A 68 -0.45 2.69 -4.67
N PHE A 69 0.03 3.04 -5.86
CA PHE A 69 -0.67 2.81 -7.12
C PHE A 69 -0.86 1.31 -7.39
N ALA A 70 0.22 0.53 -7.39
CA ALA A 70 0.16 -0.89 -7.68
C ALA A 70 -0.70 -1.65 -6.65
N ALA A 71 -0.64 -1.29 -5.37
CA ALA A 71 -1.44 -1.92 -4.33
C ALA A 71 -2.93 -1.57 -4.46
N ASN A 72 -3.26 -0.29 -4.69
CA ASN A 72 -4.64 0.13 -4.87
C ASN A 72 -5.27 -0.46 -6.14
N GLU A 73 -4.51 -0.54 -7.22
CA GLU A 73 -5.00 -1.15 -8.45
C GLU A 73 -5.12 -2.68 -8.34
N ALA A 74 -4.20 -3.37 -7.63
CA ALA A 74 -4.26 -4.82 -7.41
C ALA A 74 -5.45 -5.29 -6.54
N LEU A 75 -6.07 -4.40 -5.77
CA LEU A 75 -7.25 -4.72 -4.94
C LEU A 75 -8.58 -4.45 -5.66
N LYS A 76 -8.55 -3.89 -6.87
CA LYS A 76 -9.77 -3.64 -7.66
C LYS A 76 -10.24 -4.90 -8.38
N VAL A 77 -11.41 -4.78 -9.01
CA VAL A 77 -11.92 -5.81 -9.93
C VAL A 77 -11.25 -5.62 -11.29
N HIS A 78 -10.59 -6.65 -11.81
CA HIS A 78 -9.77 -6.56 -13.04
C HIS A 78 -10.56 -6.95 -14.30
N ASN A 79 -11.72 -6.32 -14.50
CA ASN A 79 -12.54 -6.52 -15.70
C ASN A 79 -11.94 -5.82 -16.94
N GLU A 80 -12.56 -6.03 -18.11
CA GLU A 80 -12.09 -5.43 -19.37
C GLU A 80 -11.98 -3.89 -19.33
N LYS A 81 -12.90 -3.22 -18.62
CA LYS A 81 -12.86 -1.76 -18.48
C LYS A 81 -11.63 -1.34 -17.69
N TRP A 82 -11.28 -2.07 -16.63
CA TRP A 82 -10.08 -1.83 -15.84
C TRP A 82 -8.80 -2.11 -16.66
N LEU A 83 -8.77 -3.18 -17.46
CA LEU A 83 -7.64 -3.51 -18.31
C LEU A 83 -7.38 -2.40 -19.34
N ARG A 84 -8.44 -1.94 -20.03
CA ARG A 84 -8.36 -0.84 -21.00
C ARG A 84 -7.92 0.46 -20.34
N SER A 85 -8.47 0.81 -19.17
CA SER A 85 -8.16 2.08 -18.50
C SER A 85 -6.74 2.13 -17.91
N ASN A 86 -6.17 0.98 -17.55
CA ASN A 86 -4.80 0.88 -17.07
C ASN A 86 -3.78 0.54 -18.17
N GLY A 87 -4.22 0.40 -19.44
CA GLY A 87 -3.35 0.07 -20.56
C GLY A 87 -2.67 -1.30 -20.43
N MET A 88 -3.31 -2.23 -19.71
CA MET A 88 -2.73 -3.53 -19.38
C MET A 88 -2.76 -4.47 -20.58
N SER A 89 -1.65 -5.16 -20.84
CA SER A 89 -1.66 -6.30 -21.76
C SER A 89 -2.47 -7.47 -21.19
N ASN A 90 -3.38 -8.04 -21.99
CA ASN A 90 -4.18 -9.23 -21.66
C ASN A 90 -3.38 -10.55 -21.64
N ARG A 91 -2.06 -10.52 -21.77
CA ARG A 91 -1.20 -11.71 -21.69
C ARG A 91 -0.80 -11.97 -20.24
N TYR A 92 -0.87 -13.23 -19.83
CA TYR A 92 -0.42 -13.71 -18.52
C TYR A 92 -1.06 -12.93 -17.35
N LEU A 93 -2.37 -12.70 -17.43
CA LEU A 93 -3.12 -12.09 -16.33
C LEU A 93 -3.21 -13.08 -15.16
N PRO A 94 -2.95 -12.63 -13.91
CA PRO A 94 -3.29 -13.43 -12.74
C PRO A 94 -4.79 -13.75 -12.67
N PRO A 95 -5.21 -14.76 -11.89
CA PRO A 95 -6.63 -15.00 -11.64
C PRO A 95 -7.26 -13.78 -10.93
N GLU A 96 -8.58 -13.61 -11.06
CA GLU A 96 -9.29 -12.54 -10.35
C GLU A 96 -9.19 -12.72 -8.84
N LEU A 97 -9.12 -11.59 -8.13
CA LEU A 97 -8.96 -11.56 -6.68
C LEU A 97 -10.33 -11.41 -6.01
N GLU A 98 -10.79 -12.49 -5.38
CA GLU A 98 -12.04 -12.53 -4.63
C GLU A 98 -11.88 -11.83 -3.27
N LEU A 99 -12.45 -10.63 -3.14
CA LEU A 99 -12.36 -9.78 -1.96
C LEU A 99 -13.74 -9.26 -1.55
N SER A 100 -13.92 -9.08 -0.24
CA SER A 100 -15.01 -8.24 0.27
C SER A 100 -14.79 -6.76 -0.09
N ASP A 101 -15.88 -5.97 -0.11
CA ASP A 101 -15.79 -4.53 -0.35
C ASP A 101 -14.85 -3.81 0.63
N ALA A 102 -14.77 -4.28 1.87
CA ALA A 102 -13.84 -3.74 2.87
C ALA A 102 -12.38 -3.99 2.48
N GLN A 103 -12.04 -5.23 2.09
CA GLN A 103 -10.68 -5.58 1.66
C GLN A 103 -10.24 -4.80 0.41
N ARG A 104 -11.17 -4.49 -0.51
CA ARG A 104 -10.87 -3.66 -1.69
C ARG A 104 -10.40 -2.24 -1.35
N ARG A 105 -10.65 -1.77 -0.12
CA ARG A 105 -10.26 -0.44 0.37
C ARG A 105 -8.97 -0.43 1.20
N LEU A 106 -8.30 -1.57 1.40
CA LEU A 106 -7.09 -1.65 2.24
C LEU A 106 -6.01 -0.65 1.80
N ALA A 107 -5.72 -0.55 0.50
CA ALA A 107 -4.75 0.42 -0.04
C ALA A 107 -5.31 1.85 -0.22
N GLN A 108 -6.45 2.16 0.39
CA GLN A 108 -7.01 3.51 0.55
C GLN A 108 -7.08 3.93 2.01
N GLN A 109 -6.76 3.01 2.93
CA GLN A 109 -6.84 3.16 4.38
C GLN A 109 -5.45 2.99 5.03
N TRP A 110 -4.42 3.57 4.43
CA TRP A 110 -3.07 3.52 4.98
C TRP A 110 -2.99 4.25 6.32
N GLN A 111 -2.33 3.64 7.31
CA GLN A 111 -2.05 4.26 8.60
C GLN A 111 -1.08 5.43 8.41
N GLN A 112 -1.50 6.62 8.81
CA GLN A 112 -0.76 7.88 8.66
C GLN A 112 -0.03 8.32 9.94
N GLY A 113 -0.19 7.58 11.05
CA GLY A 113 0.27 7.95 12.39
C GLY A 113 -0.79 8.74 13.18
N GLY A 114 -0.69 8.71 14.51
CA GLY A 114 -1.62 9.42 15.40
C GLY A 114 -3.09 8.97 15.27
N GLY A 115 -3.32 7.68 14.95
CA GLY A 115 -4.65 7.10 14.78
C GLY A 115 -5.38 7.51 13.48
N LYS A 116 -4.71 8.20 12.55
CA LYS A 116 -5.30 8.63 11.28
C LYS A 116 -5.05 7.60 10.18
N VAL A 117 -6.04 7.41 9.32
CA VAL A 117 -5.93 6.60 8.10
C VAL A 117 -6.27 7.45 6.86
N GLY A 118 -5.70 7.11 5.71
CA GLY A 118 -6.05 7.77 4.45
C GLY A 118 -5.38 7.16 3.22
N PRO A 119 -5.69 7.67 2.01
CA PRO A 119 -5.22 7.08 0.75
C PRO A 119 -3.75 7.40 0.44
N TYR A 120 -3.10 8.23 1.25
CA TYR A 120 -1.75 8.73 1.01
C TYR A 120 -0.84 8.52 2.22
N VAL A 121 0.33 7.93 1.96
CA VAL A 121 1.45 7.74 2.91
C VAL A 121 2.77 7.79 2.13
N ASN A 122 3.78 8.49 2.63
CA ASN A 122 5.13 8.47 2.06
C ASN A 122 5.90 7.20 2.48
N ALA A 123 7.15 7.06 2.02
CA ALA A 123 7.99 5.89 2.29
C ALA A 123 8.17 5.63 3.80
N ILE A 124 8.45 6.67 4.60
CA ILE A 124 8.61 6.53 6.06
C ILE A 124 7.34 6.01 6.74
N LYS A 125 6.15 6.41 6.30
CA LYS A 125 4.89 5.88 6.84
C LYS A 125 4.58 4.46 6.36
N LEU A 126 5.04 4.07 5.17
CA LEU A 126 4.93 2.69 4.71
C LEU A 126 5.74 1.74 5.60
N ILE A 127 6.98 2.10 5.91
CA ILE A 127 7.86 1.30 6.78
C ILE A 127 7.39 1.31 8.25
N GLN A 128 6.95 2.46 8.78
CA GLN A 128 6.57 2.58 10.20
C GLN A 128 5.25 1.89 10.54
N PHE A 129 4.24 1.96 9.68
CA PHE A 129 2.87 1.59 10.06
C PHE A 129 2.19 0.59 9.14
N ASN A 130 2.63 0.44 7.89
CA ASN A 130 1.88 -0.28 6.86
C ASN A 130 2.59 -1.52 6.33
N SER A 131 3.76 -1.81 6.87
CA SER A 131 4.52 -3.02 6.58
C SER A 131 5.25 -3.52 7.83
N ARG A 132 5.66 -4.78 7.77
CA ARG A 132 6.39 -5.47 8.83
C ARG A 132 7.72 -5.98 8.29
N LEU A 133 8.76 -5.96 9.12
CA LEU A 133 10.07 -6.50 8.77
C LEU A 133 9.96 -8.00 8.52
N VAL A 134 10.46 -8.46 7.38
CA VAL A 134 10.71 -9.86 7.06
C VAL A 134 12.10 -10.25 7.55
N GLY A 135 13.10 -9.43 7.23
CA GLY A 135 14.49 -9.65 7.61
C GLY A 135 15.43 -8.72 6.84
N ARG A 136 16.73 -8.86 7.06
CA ARG A 136 17.77 -8.12 6.31
C ARG A 136 18.48 -8.99 5.27
N ASP A 137 18.03 -10.22 5.10
CA ASP A 137 18.48 -11.13 4.06
C ASP A 137 17.48 -11.10 2.89
N VAL A 138 17.95 -10.65 1.73
CA VAL A 138 17.13 -10.52 0.51
C VAL A 138 16.61 -11.87 0.02
N THR A 139 17.28 -12.98 0.34
CA THR A 139 16.83 -14.32 -0.06
C THR A 139 15.49 -14.70 0.58
N GLN A 140 15.08 -14.01 1.65
CA GLN A 140 13.78 -14.19 2.31
C GLN A 140 12.64 -13.41 1.63
N ALA A 141 12.97 -12.54 0.67
CA ALA A 141 11.99 -11.71 -0.02
C ALA A 141 11.11 -12.53 -0.95
N ARG A 142 9.78 -12.33 -0.84
CA ARG A 142 8.80 -12.86 -1.79
C ARG A 142 8.39 -11.77 -2.77
N PRO A 143 8.03 -12.09 -4.04
CA PRO A 143 7.58 -11.08 -5.00
C PRO A 143 6.49 -10.17 -4.41
N GLY A 144 6.68 -8.86 -4.54
CA GLY A 144 5.84 -7.82 -3.95
C GLY A 144 6.23 -7.37 -2.55
N ASP A 145 7.24 -7.98 -1.92
CA ASP A 145 7.88 -7.40 -0.72
C ASP A 145 8.68 -6.13 -1.12
N LEU A 146 8.91 -5.26 -0.14
CA LEU A 146 9.53 -3.94 -0.30
C LEU A 146 10.94 -3.96 0.30
N MET A 147 11.92 -3.45 -0.43
CA MET A 147 13.29 -3.26 0.03
C MET A 147 13.46 -1.79 0.40
N PHE A 148 13.66 -1.51 1.69
CA PHE A 148 13.76 -0.14 2.21
C PHE A 148 15.21 0.28 2.41
N PHE A 149 15.50 1.52 2.00
CA PHE A 149 16.78 2.16 2.14
C PHE A 149 16.64 3.52 2.84
N ASP A 150 17.47 3.71 3.86
CA ASP A 150 17.65 5.00 4.50
C ASP A 150 18.55 5.88 3.63
N GLN A 151 18.07 7.06 3.26
CA GLN A 151 18.81 8.09 2.54
C GLN A 151 18.70 9.44 3.28
N GLY A 152 18.55 9.40 4.60
CA GLY A 152 18.28 10.58 5.42
C GLY A 152 16.82 11.02 5.29
N ASP A 153 16.59 12.27 4.90
CA ASP A 153 15.24 12.82 4.79
C ASP A 153 14.42 12.18 3.64
N ASP A 154 15.10 11.61 2.64
CA ASP A 154 14.48 11.03 1.43
C ASP A 154 14.48 9.49 1.44
N GLN A 155 13.84 8.91 2.45
CA GLN A 155 13.65 7.45 2.54
C GLN A 155 13.20 6.85 1.20
N HIS A 156 13.91 5.81 0.75
CA HIS A 156 13.66 5.20 -0.55
C HIS A 156 13.23 3.74 -0.42
N LEU A 157 12.47 3.27 -1.39
CA LEU A 157 12.06 1.87 -1.44
C LEU A 157 12.03 1.34 -2.86
N MET A 158 12.23 0.03 -2.96
CA MET A 158 12.20 -0.71 -4.20
C MET A 158 11.26 -1.91 -4.04
N ILE A 159 10.53 -2.28 -5.08
CA ILE A 159 9.67 -3.46 -5.08
C ILE A 159 10.50 -4.66 -5.53
N TRP A 160 10.52 -5.73 -4.73
CA TRP A 160 11.10 -7.00 -5.15
C TRP A 160 10.19 -7.71 -6.16
N MET A 161 10.67 -7.88 -7.39
CA MET A 161 9.91 -8.49 -8.49
C MET A 161 10.17 -10.01 -8.61
N GLY A 162 10.86 -10.60 -7.63
CA GLY A 162 11.20 -12.03 -7.59
C GLY A 162 12.56 -12.39 -8.19
N ARG A 163 13.10 -11.56 -9.10
CA ARG A 163 14.46 -11.74 -9.66
C ARG A 163 15.22 -10.44 -9.90
N TYR A 164 14.52 -9.31 -9.86
CA TYR A 164 15.03 -7.95 -10.04
C TYR A 164 14.19 -7.01 -9.17
N ILE A 165 14.59 -5.75 -9.10
CA ILE A 165 13.84 -4.69 -8.43
C ILE A 165 13.15 -3.77 -9.44
N ALA A 166 11.98 -3.27 -9.07
CA ALA A 166 11.30 -2.16 -9.74
C ALA A 166 11.24 -0.97 -8.79
N TYR A 167 11.58 0.23 -9.26
CA TYR A 167 11.53 1.42 -8.44
C TYR A 167 11.33 2.68 -9.29
N HIS A 168 11.02 3.78 -8.59
CA HIS A 168 10.93 5.11 -9.16
C HIS A 168 11.97 6.01 -8.47
N THR A 169 12.72 6.81 -9.22
CA THR A 169 13.83 7.65 -8.69
C THR A 169 13.36 8.80 -7.79
N GLY A 170 12.06 9.09 -7.79
CA GLY A 170 11.45 10.20 -7.04
C GLY A 170 11.34 11.49 -7.85
N THR A 171 11.88 11.51 -9.08
CA THR A 171 11.86 12.68 -9.96
C THR A 171 11.47 12.28 -11.37
N THR A 172 10.78 13.20 -12.06
CA THR A 172 10.37 13.05 -13.46
C THR A 172 10.83 14.29 -14.23
N THR A 173 11.35 14.08 -15.43
CA THR A 173 11.70 15.15 -16.39
C THR A 173 11.01 14.88 -17.74
N PRO A 174 10.99 15.84 -18.69
CA PRO A 174 10.37 15.62 -20.00
C PRO A 174 10.92 14.42 -20.78
N THR A 175 12.17 14.01 -20.52
CA THR A 175 12.85 12.90 -21.20
C THR A 175 13.06 11.67 -20.31
N ASP A 176 12.67 11.74 -19.03
CA ASP A 176 12.89 10.68 -18.06
C ASP A 176 11.68 10.54 -17.14
N ASN A 177 11.02 9.39 -17.23
CA ASN A 177 9.82 9.09 -16.43
C ASN A 177 10.13 8.57 -15.02
N GLY A 178 11.40 8.55 -14.62
CA GLY A 178 11.84 8.14 -13.28
C GLY A 178 11.75 6.64 -12.98
N MET A 179 11.11 5.83 -13.83
CA MET A 179 11.00 4.39 -13.64
C MET A 179 12.32 3.68 -13.96
N ARG A 180 12.71 2.73 -13.10
CA ARG A 180 13.96 1.98 -13.22
C ARG A 180 13.78 0.53 -12.79
N SER A 181 14.62 -0.33 -13.35
CA SER A 181 14.78 -1.71 -12.90
C SER A 181 16.25 -2.10 -12.87
N ALA A 182 16.62 -2.99 -11.95
CA ALA A 182 17.95 -3.56 -11.87
C ALA A 182 17.86 -5.00 -11.33
N SER A 183 18.66 -5.91 -11.88
CA SER A 183 18.81 -7.25 -11.31
C SER A 183 19.46 -7.16 -9.92
N LEU A 184 19.22 -8.17 -9.07
CA LEU A 184 19.91 -8.25 -7.79
C LEU A 184 21.43 -8.26 -7.96
N GLN A 185 21.94 -8.95 -8.99
CA GLN A 185 23.37 -8.98 -9.27
C GLN A 185 23.93 -7.59 -9.60
N GLN A 186 23.24 -6.79 -10.41
CA GLN A 186 23.67 -5.41 -10.70
C GLN A 186 23.67 -4.56 -9.43
N LEU A 187 22.63 -4.69 -8.62
CA LEU A 187 22.45 -3.98 -7.36
C LEU A 187 23.58 -4.30 -6.36
N MET A 188 23.98 -5.57 -6.25
CA MET A 188 25.08 -6.01 -5.39
C MET A 188 26.47 -5.53 -5.86
N ASN A 189 26.60 -5.14 -7.14
CA ASN A 189 27.86 -4.67 -7.73
C ASN A 189 27.82 -3.17 -8.06
N TRP A 190 26.87 -2.41 -7.51
CA TRP A 190 26.80 -0.98 -7.76
C TRP A 190 27.97 -0.23 -7.12
N LYS A 191 28.41 0.85 -7.80
CA LYS A 191 29.47 1.73 -7.30
C LYS A 191 29.06 2.49 -6.04
N ASP A 192 27.81 2.92 -5.99
CA ASP A 192 27.25 3.55 -4.79
C ASP A 192 26.77 2.45 -3.83
N THR A 193 27.63 2.14 -2.86
CA THR A 193 27.43 1.03 -1.93
C THR A 193 26.23 1.23 -1.00
N ARG A 194 25.70 2.46 -0.90
CA ARG A 194 24.50 2.76 -0.08
C ARG A 194 23.28 1.98 -0.56
N TRP A 195 23.26 1.57 -1.82
CA TRP A 195 22.15 0.83 -2.42
C TRP A 195 22.31 -0.70 -2.39
N ILE A 196 23.42 -1.21 -1.87
CA ILE A 196 23.64 -2.66 -1.79
C ILE A 196 22.74 -3.25 -0.68
N PRO A 197 21.79 -4.16 -0.98
CA PRO A 197 20.85 -4.70 -0.02
C PRO A 197 21.48 -5.83 0.80
N ASP A 198 22.54 -5.49 1.52
CA ASP A 198 23.29 -6.40 2.37
C ASP A 198 23.00 -6.10 3.85
N ALA A 199 22.94 -7.13 4.69
CA ALA A 199 22.68 -6.97 6.11
C ALA A 199 23.75 -6.15 6.85
N ALA A 200 24.97 -6.04 6.32
CA ALA A 200 26.02 -5.18 6.84
C ALA A 200 25.89 -3.72 6.38
N ASN A 201 25.12 -3.42 5.32
CA ASN A 201 24.93 -2.04 4.87
C ASN A 201 23.95 -1.30 5.80
N PRO A 202 24.37 -0.25 6.53
CA PRO A 202 23.49 0.48 7.44
C PRO A 202 22.35 1.21 6.72
N ASN A 203 22.53 1.56 5.43
CA ASN A 203 21.47 2.18 4.65
C ASN A 203 20.39 1.17 4.27
N PHE A 204 20.67 -0.13 4.24
CA PHE A 204 19.65 -1.14 3.95
C PHE A 204 18.90 -1.52 5.23
N ILE A 205 17.72 -0.93 5.39
CA ILE A 205 16.88 -1.15 6.57
C ILE A 205 16.32 -2.58 6.57
N GLY A 206 15.96 -3.10 5.39
CA GLY A 206 15.63 -4.51 5.22
C GLY A 206 14.52 -4.75 4.20
N VAL A 207 14.07 -5.99 4.18
CA VAL A 207 12.91 -6.47 3.41
C VAL A 207 11.67 -6.38 4.28
N TYR A 208 10.62 -5.78 3.75
CA TYR A 208 9.36 -5.52 4.45
C TYR A 208 8.18 -6.06 3.65
N ARG A 209 7.13 -6.44 4.37
CA ARG A 209 5.91 -6.99 3.81
C ARG A 209 4.71 -6.18 4.23
N LEU A 210 3.85 -5.82 3.28
CA LEU A 210 2.62 -5.07 3.57
C LEU A 210 1.77 -5.79 4.63
N ASN A 211 1.28 -5.03 5.62
CA ASN A 211 0.66 -5.57 6.83
C ASN A 211 -0.61 -6.39 6.55
N PHE A 212 -1.36 -6.02 5.52
CA PHE A 212 -2.57 -6.73 5.14
C PHE A 212 -2.33 -8.07 4.41
N LEU A 213 -1.07 -8.49 4.21
CA LEU A 213 -0.76 -9.80 3.61
C LEU A 213 -0.55 -10.87 4.68
N SER A 214 -1.15 -12.04 4.50
CA SER A 214 -0.87 -13.25 5.28
C SER A 214 0.35 -14.03 4.77
N GLN A 215 0.85 -14.97 5.58
CA GLN A 215 2.04 -15.79 5.31
C GLN A 215 1.70 -17.09 4.58
#